data_AF-A0A511QC00-F1
#
_entry.id   AF-A0A511QC00-F1
#
_cell.length_a   1.000
_cell.length_b   1.000
_cell.length_c   1.000
_cell.angle_alpha   90.00
_cell.angle_beta   90.00
_cell.angle_gamma   90.00
#
_symmetry.space_group_name_H-M   'P 1'
#
loop_
_entity.id
_entity.type
_entity.pdbx_description
1 polymer ?
#
loop_
_entity_poly.entity_id
_entity_poly.type
_entity_poly.pdbx_seq_one_letter_code
_entity_poly.pdbx_strand_id
1 'polypeptide(L)'
;MSDLDRFYQWIIETPPLFKLCPPFSTVADLPNLPFSQQQPYSGNPRLGFLYQHLCTTLFIESPRYKLLAEEIQLNDENGRTIGAVDMILNNLESDQYEHWEVAIKFYLLHQGIWYGPNALDQLHTKLERMLSHQLKMSKRKEFHQQLSLDKPASEHLLMQGRLYINPFSPETIPEQCLGYDLEPSQIAGYWCYIHQWEQITESLYLLPKSLWAIGQTNYNEPIEKPSNKFVHAQTKGGQFWFIVPDSWPNNIGT
;
A
#
# COMPACT_ATOMS: atom_id res chain seq x y z
N MET A 1 9.44 -20.40 -5.87
CA MET A 1 9.03 -19.38 -4.89
C MET A 1 7.57 -19.05 -5.18
N SER A 2 6.68 -19.16 -4.20
CA SER A 2 5.26 -18.86 -4.38
C SER A 2 5.03 -17.36 -4.56
N ASP A 3 3.86 -16.95 -5.07
CA ASP A 3 3.51 -15.53 -5.14
C ASP A 3 3.42 -14.88 -3.75
N LEU A 4 3.05 -15.65 -2.72
CA LEU A 4 3.04 -15.16 -1.34
C LEU A 4 4.45 -14.91 -0.83
N ASP A 5 5.39 -15.84 -1.05
CA ASP A 5 6.79 -15.63 -0.69
C ASP A 5 7.35 -14.38 -1.38
N ARG A 6 7.04 -14.21 -2.68
CA ARG A 6 7.48 -13.05 -3.46
C ARG A 6 6.91 -11.76 -2.88
N PHE A 7 5.65 -11.78 -2.43
CA PHE A 7 5.02 -10.62 -1.84
C PHE A 7 5.58 -10.30 -0.45
N TYR A 8 5.84 -11.33 0.36
CA TYR A 8 6.51 -11.18 1.64
C TYR A 8 7.91 -10.56 1.47
N GLN A 9 8.72 -11.05 0.52
CA GLN A 9 10.03 -10.46 0.22
C GLN A 9 9.90 -9.03 -0.31
N TRP A 10 8.92 -8.76 -1.18
CA TRP A 10 8.66 -7.41 -1.68
C TRP A 10 8.35 -6.42 -0.55
N ILE A 11 7.64 -6.84 0.50
CA ILE A 11 7.37 -6.00 1.69
C ILE A 11 8.67 -5.61 2.40
N ILE A 12 9.63 -6.52 2.52
CA ILE A 12 10.93 -6.26 3.16
C ILE A 12 11.79 -5.33 2.31
N GLU A 13 11.85 -5.58 1.00
CA GLU A 13 12.82 -4.93 0.10
C GLU A 13 12.35 -3.59 -0.45
N THR A 14 11.03 -3.34 -0.46
CA THR A 14 10.47 -2.13 -1.08
C THR A 14 10.40 -0.99 -0.07
N PRO A 15 10.94 0.20 -0.34
CA PRO A 15 10.75 1.32 0.57
C PRO A 15 9.30 1.84 0.53
N PRO A 16 8.83 2.55 1.57
CA PRO A 16 7.53 3.21 1.52
C PRO A 16 7.48 4.30 0.43
N LEU A 17 6.28 4.78 0.12
CA LEU A 17 6.02 5.87 -0.84
C LEU A 17 6.66 7.20 -0.45
N PHE A 18 7.06 7.35 0.81
CA PHE A 18 7.65 8.56 1.39
C PHE A 18 9.04 8.25 1.92
N LYS A 19 9.94 9.24 1.89
CA LYS A 19 11.24 9.10 2.54
C LYS A 19 11.07 8.86 4.04
N LEU A 20 11.98 8.08 4.62
CA LEU A 20 11.94 7.72 6.03
C LEU A 20 12.12 8.94 6.93
N CYS A 21 11.03 9.30 7.61
CA CYS A 21 10.98 10.24 8.71
C CYS A 21 9.69 9.96 9.50
N PRO A 22 9.63 10.18 10.83
CA PRO A 22 8.43 9.90 11.58
C PRO A 22 7.18 10.61 11.00
N PRO A 23 6.03 9.91 10.85
CA PRO A 23 5.76 8.53 11.27
C PRO A 23 6.10 7.45 10.23
N PHE A 24 6.58 7.82 9.03
CA PHE A 24 6.91 6.86 7.97
C PHE A 24 8.03 5.91 8.40
N SER A 25 7.70 4.63 8.40
CA SER A 25 8.55 3.56 8.89
C SER A 25 8.79 2.52 7.80
N THR A 26 9.83 1.72 7.98
CA THR A 26 10.20 0.59 7.12
C THR A 26 10.32 -0.68 7.97
N VAL A 27 10.33 -1.82 7.29
CA VAL A 27 10.61 -3.14 7.86
C VAL A 27 11.89 -3.75 7.26
N ALA A 28 12.62 -2.99 6.42
CA ALA A 28 13.81 -3.46 5.71
C ALA A 28 14.98 -3.85 6.62
N ASP A 29 14.98 -3.37 7.87
CA ASP A 29 15.98 -3.67 8.88
C ASP A 29 15.62 -4.88 9.75
N LEU A 30 14.46 -5.49 9.53
CA LEU A 30 14.09 -6.74 10.18
C LEU A 30 14.79 -7.92 9.50
N PRO A 31 15.19 -8.94 10.28
CA PRO A 31 15.87 -10.10 9.71
C PRO A 31 14.97 -10.74 8.66
N ASN A 32 15.55 -11.02 7.49
CA ASN A 32 14.87 -11.74 6.42
C ASN A 32 14.72 -13.21 6.82
N LEU A 33 13.71 -13.49 7.61
CA LEU A 33 13.36 -14.84 8.02
C LEU A 33 12.58 -15.50 6.88
N PRO A 34 12.87 -16.78 6.57
CA PRO A 34 12.10 -17.49 5.56
C PRO A 34 10.64 -17.54 6.03
N PHE A 35 9.74 -17.05 5.18
CA PHE A 35 8.30 -17.08 5.43
C PHE A 35 7.87 -18.51 5.75
N SER A 36 7.64 -18.80 7.02
CA SER A 36 7.28 -20.14 7.46
C SER A 36 5.76 -20.21 7.43
N GLN A 37 5.19 -20.45 6.25
CA GLN A 37 3.75 -20.60 6.12
C GLN A 37 3.29 -21.92 6.76
N GLN A 38 3.11 -21.90 8.08
CA GLN A 38 2.59 -23.05 8.83
C GLN A 38 1.14 -23.36 8.43
N GLN A 39 0.40 -22.34 7.94
CA GLN A 39 -0.94 -22.50 7.38
C GLN A 39 -1.20 -21.55 6.19
N PRO A 40 -1.91 -22.00 5.14
CA PRO A 40 -2.26 -21.15 4.00
C PRO A 40 -3.21 -20.02 4.42
N TYR A 41 -2.98 -18.80 3.92
CA TYR A 41 -3.87 -17.67 4.16
C TYR A 41 -5.28 -17.95 3.63
N SER A 42 -6.27 -17.95 4.53
CA SER A 42 -7.70 -18.19 4.22
C SER A 42 -8.57 -16.95 4.41
N GLY A 43 -7.95 -15.79 4.63
CA GLY A 43 -8.64 -14.52 4.87
C GLY A 43 -9.16 -13.85 3.59
N ASN A 44 -9.45 -12.55 3.70
CA ASN A 44 -10.02 -11.78 2.60
C ASN A 44 -9.02 -11.64 1.44
N PRO A 45 -9.36 -12.04 0.20
CA PRO A 45 -8.42 -12.04 -0.92
C PRO A 45 -8.09 -10.63 -1.43
N ARG A 46 -8.74 -9.58 -0.90
CA ARG A 46 -8.41 -8.20 -1.25
C ARG A 46 -6.97 -7.89 -0.83
N LEU A 47 -6.20 -7.32 -1.76
CA LEU A 47 -4.78 -7.03 -1.62
C LEU A 47 -4.40 -6.34 -0.29
N GLY A 48 -5.22 -5.41 0.20
CA GLY A 48 -4.96 -4.72 1.47
C GLY A 48 -4.96 -5.66 2.69
N PHE A 49 -5.89 -6.62 2.76
CA PHE A 49 -5.95 -7.58 3.87
C PHE A 49 -4.81 -8.58 3.79
N LEU A 50 -4.48 -9.03 2.58
CA LEU A 50 -3.31 -9.89 2.38
C LEU A 50 -2.01 -9.17 2.78
N TYR A 51 -1.87 -7.91 2.38
CA TYR A 51 -0.72 -7.08 2.72
C TYR A 51 -0.58 -6.89 4.24
N GLN A 52 -1.67 -6.55 4.93
CA GLN A 52 -1.67 -6.43 6.39
C GLN A 52 -1.28 -7.75 7.06
N HIS A 53 -1.87 -8.87 6.64
CA HIS A 53 -1.54 -10.20 7.16
C HIS A 53 -0.05 -10.54 7.02
N LEU A 54 0.55 -10.27 5.86
CA LEU A 54 1.97 -10.49 5.62
C LEU A 54 2.84 -9.57 6.49
N CYS A 55 2.45 -8.30 6.67
CA CYS A 55 3.12 -7.39 7.60
C CYS A 55 3.05 -7.91 9.05
N THR A 56 1.88 -8.34 9.52
CA THR A 56 1.73 -8.95 10.86
C THR A 56 2.64 -10.15 11.00
N THR A 57 2.67 -11.05 10.01
CA THR A 57 3.52 -12.25 10.06
C THR A 57 4.99 -11.88 10.18
N LEU A 58 5.45 -10.89 9.42
CA LEU A 58 6.80 -10.37 9.50
C LEU A 58 7.16 -9.88 10.92
N PHE A 59 6.25 -9.16 11.57
CA PHE A 59 6.44 -8.72 12.95
C PHE A 59 6.43 -9.86 13.97
N ILE A 60 5.55 -10.87 13.79
CA ILE A 60 5.49 -12.05 14.67
C ILE A 60 6.76 -12.89 14.57
N GLU A 61 7.30 -13.06 13.37
CA GLU A 61 8.51 -13.84 13.14
C GLU A 61 9.77 -13.12 13.65
N SER A 62 9.75 -11.78 13.70
CA SER A 62 10.89 -10.99 14.18
C SER A 62 11.12 -11.15 15.69
N PRO A 63 12.35 -11.44 16.14
CA PRO A 63 12.68 -11.48 17.57
C PRO A 63 12.64 -10.08 18.22
N ARG A 64 12.61 -9.00 17.43
CA ARG A 64 12.55 -7.62 17.93
C ARG A 64 11.18 -7.26 18.48
N TYR A 65 10.12 -7.86 17.95
CA TYR A 65 8.76 -7.42 18.25
C TYR A 65 7.96 -8.50 18.95
N LYS A 66 7.10 -8.05 19.86
CA LYS A 66 6.01 -8.85 20.40
C LYS A 66 4.68 -8.23 19.98
N LEU A 67 3.88 -8.96 19.21
CA LEU A 67 2.51 -8.55 18.90
C LEU A 67 1.66 -8.57 20.18
N LEU A 68 1.05 -7.45 20.52
CA LEU A 68 0.15 -7.33 21.67
C LEU A 68 -1.31 -7.43 21.26
N ALA A 69 -1.65 -6.84 20.11
CA ALA A 69 -2.97 -6.91 19.50
C ALA A 69 -2.91 -6.55 18.02
N GLU A 70 -3.87 -7.05 17.25
CA GLU A 70 -4.12 -6.68 15.85
C GLU A 70 -5.62 -6.50 15.60
N GLU A 71 -5.97 -5.72 14.57
CA GLU A 71 -7.35 -5.49 14.13
C GLU A 71 -8.30 -5.00 15.25
N ILE A 72 -7.83 -4.12 16.14
CA ILE A 72 -8.65 -3.61 17.26
C ILE A 72 -9.69 -2.62 16.69
N GLN A 73 -10.94 -3.06 16.58
CA GLN A 73 -12.05 -2.19 16.18
C GLN A 73 -12.50 -1.29 17.33
N LEU A 74 -12.49 0.03 17.10
CA LEU A 74 -12.96 1.02 18.05
C LEU A 74 -14.39 1.46 17.71
N ASN A 75 -15.28 1.40 18.70
CA ASN A 75 -16.65 1.86 18.59
C ASN A 75 -16.90 2.99 19.61
N ASP A 76 -17.70 3.99 19.24
CA ASP A 76 -18.13 5.03 20.18
C ASP A 76 -19.16 4.52 21.19
N GLU A 77 -19.57 5.38 22.11
CA GLU A 77 -20.57 5.07 23.14
C GLU A 77 -21.95 4.67 22.57
N ASN A 78 -22.23 5.00 21.31
CA ASN A 78 -23.46 4.62 20.60
C ASN A 78 -23.28 3.34 19.77
N GLY A 79 -22.12 2.68 19.84
CA GLY A 79 -21.80 1.47 19.10
C GLY A 79 -21.40 1.71 17.64
N ARG A 80 -21.17 2.96 17.22
CA ARG A 80 -20.72 3.26 15.85
C ARG A 80 -19.22 3.03 15.73
N THR A 81 -18.81 2.28 14.71
CA THR A 81 -17.38 2.10 14.38
C THR A 81 -16.74 3.44 14.04
N ILE A 82 -15.71 3.79 14.80
CA ILE A 82 -14.93 5.01 14.58
C ILE A 82 -13.67 4.73 13.76
N GLY A 83 -13.12 3.51 13.86
CA GLY A 83 -11.95 3.07 13.13
C GLY A 83 -11.47 1.73 13.63
N ALA A 84 -10.32 1.29 13.11
CA ALA A 84 -9.58 0.17 13.64
C ALA A 84 -8.12 0.58 13.83
N VAL A 85 -7.41 -0.14 14.70
CA VAL A 85 -5.95 -0.12 14.79
C VAL A 85 -5.44 -1.39 14.13
N ASP A 86 -4.54 -1.26 13.16
CA ASP A 86 -4.00 -2.44 12.47
C ASP A 86 -3.19 -3.32 13.43
N MET A 87 -2.18 -2.75 14.11
CA MET A 87 -1.32 -3.48 15.05
C MET A 87 -0.82 -2.63 16.22
N ILE A 88 -0.70 -3.27 17.38
CA ILE A 88 0.03 -2.78 18.55
C ILE A 88 1.16 -3.77 18.87
N LEU A 89 2.39 -3.28 18.81
CA LEU A 89 3.60 -4.06 19.05
C LEU A 89 4.30 -3.55 20.32
N ASN A 90 5.04 -4.43 20.99
CA ASN A 90 6.12 -4.02 21.89
C ASN A 90 7.46 -4.26 21.19
N ASN A 91 8.22 -3.21 20.98
CA ASN A 91 9.61 -3.28 20.52
C ASN A 91 10.49 -3.67 21.70
N LEU A 92 11.01 -4.89 21.69
CA LEU A 92 11.78 -5.48 22.79
C LEU A 92 13.21 -4.92 22.89
N GLU A 93 13.72 -4.28 21.84
CA GLU A 93 15.05 -3.64 21.86
C GLU A 93 15.00 -2.28 22.57
N SER A 94 13.96 -1.48 22.30
CA SER A 94 13.78 -0.14 22.91
C SER A 94 12.87 -0.14 24.13
N ASP A 95 12.18 -1.26 24.40
CA ASP A 95 11.06 -1.34 25.34
C ASP A 95 10.07 -0.19 25.11
N GLN A 96 9.51 -0.12 23.90
CA GLN A 96 8.55 0.91 23.49
C GLN A 96 7.34 0.26 22.81
N TYR A 97 6.14 0.72 23.14
CA TYR A 97 4.96 0.32 22.39
C TYR A 97 4.88 1.08 21.08
N GLU A 98 4.51 0.38 20.01
CA GLU A 98 4.41 0.95 18.68
C GLU A 98 3.02 0.65 18.12
N HIS A 99 2.34 1.71 17.68
CA HIS A 99 1.10 1.64 16.93
C HIS A 99 1.45 1.69 15.45
N TRP A 100 1.24 0.57 14.77
CA TRP A 100 1.50 0.44 13.34
C TRP A 100 0.22 0.49 12.55
N GLU A 101 0.24 1.30 11.50
CA GLU A 101 -0.74 1.31 10.42
C GLU A 101 -0.04 0.93 9.12
N VAL A 102 -0.66 0.06 8.32
CA VAL A 102 -0.05 -0.48 7.09
C VAL A 102 -0.97 -0.26 5.89
N ALA A 103 -0.43 0.26 4.79
CA ALA A 103 -1.19 0.51 3.58
C ALA A 103 -0.39 0.23 2.32
N ILE A 104 -0.98 -0.54 1.40
CA ILE A 104 -0.48 -0.68 0.03
C ILE A 104 -1.33 0.12 -0.96
N LYS A 105 -0.70 1.00 -1.76
CA LYS A 105 -1.40 1.93 -2.65
C LYS A 105 -0.74 2.10 -4.02
N PHE A 106 -1.55 2.47 -5.01
CA PHE A 106 -1.10 2.68 -6.39
C PHE A 106 -1.72 3.98 -6.89
N TYR A 107 -0.87 4.95 -7.25
CA TYR A 107 -1.32 6.29 -7.63
C TYR A 107 -0.74 6.72 -8.98
N LEU A 108 -1.58 7.29 -9.82
CA LEU A 108 -1.31 7.82 -11.15
C LEU A 108 -1.24 9.34 -11.06
N LEU A 109 -0.13 9.93 -11.50
CA LEU A 109 0.04 11.38 -11.55
C LEU A 109 -0.83 11.96 -12.66
N HIS A 110 -1.69 12.91 -12.32
CA HIS A 110 -2.43 13.71 -13.29
C HIS A 110 -2.59 15.13 -12.78
N GLN A 111 -2.09 16.11 -13.53
CA GLN A 111 -2.19 17.53 -13.22
C GLN A 111 -1.67 17.87 -11.81
N GLY A 112 -0.53 17.29 -11.44
CA GLY A 112 0.12 17.49 -10.13
C GLY A 112 -0.54 16.73 -8.97
N ILE A 113 -1.59 15.93 -9.21
CA ILE A 113 -2.29 15.16 -8.17
C ILE A 113 -2.08 13.66 -8.40
N TRP A 114 -1.83 12.93 -7.32
CA TRP A 114 -1.67 11.48 -7.30
C TRP A 114 -3.01 10.79 -7.04
N TYR A 115 -3.64 10.29 -8.11
CA TYR A 115 -4.97 9.64 -8.09
C TYR A 115 -4.87 8.12 -8.10
N GLY A 116 -5.74 7.43 -7.36
CA GLY A 116 -5.92 6.00 -7.54
C GLY A 116 -6.58 5.71 -8.88
N PRO A 117 -6.55 4.44 -9.35
CA PRO A 117 -7.34 4.02 -10.51
C PRO A 117 -8.83 4.34 -10.36
N ASN A 118 -9.33 4.35 -9.13
CA ASN A 118 -10.55 5.05 -8.75
C ASN A 118 -10.17 6.45 -8.26
N ALA A 119 -10.56 7.49 -9.01
CA ALA A 119 -10.16 8.86 -8.79
C ALA A 119 -10.64 9.48 -7.45
N LEU A 120 -11.57 8.83 -6.74
CA LEU A 120 -11.95 9.23 -5.38
C LEU A 120 -10.85 8.91 -4.35
N ASP A 121 -9.97 7.94 -4.63
CA ASP A 121 -8.78 7.69 -3.82
C ASP A 121 -7.67 8.64 -4.28
N GLN A 122 -7.18 9.50 -3.40
CA GLN A 122 -6.13 10.47 -3.71
C GLN A 122 -5.07 10.39 -2.61
N LEU A 123 -3.80 10.43 -2.99
CA LEU A 123 -2.68 10.25 -2.06
C LEU A 123 -2.73 11.26 -0.91
N HIS A 124 -3.00 12.54 -1.20
CA HIS A 124 -3.05 13.57 -0.16
C HIS A 124 -4.21 13.34 0.82
N THR A 125 -5.41 13.05 0.33
CA THR A 125 -6.58 12.74 1.18
C THR A 125 -6.36 11.49 2.03
N LYS A 126 -5.74 10.45 1.44
CA LYS A 126 -5.39 9.22 2.17
C LYS A 126 -4.35 9.53 3.23
N LEU A 127 -3.28 10.24 2.89
CA LEU A 127 -2.21 10.60 3.82
C LEU A 127 -2.73 11.45 4.98
N GLU A 128 -3.49 12.51 4.69
CA GLU A 128 -4.10 13.37 5.71
C GLU A 128 -4.93 12.55 6.71
N ARG A 129 -5.76 11.62 6.21
CA ARG A 129 -6.55 10.73 7.07
C ARG A 129 -5.68 9.76 7.88
N MET A 130 -4.56 9.27 7.34
CA MET A 130 -3.64 8.42 8.12
C MET A 130 -3.03 9.22 9.28
N LEU A 131 -2.54 10.42 9.00
CA LEU A 131 -1.84 11.28 9.96
C LEU A 131 -2.77 11.88 11.03
N SER A 132 -3.93 12.39 10.62
CA SER A 132 -4.86 13.12 11.51
C SER A 132 -5.82 12.21 12.25
N HIS A 133 -6.11 11.01 11.71
CA HIS A 133 -7.10 10.10 12.25
C HIS A 133 -6.51 8.73 12.57
N GLN A 134 -6.13 7.90 11.59
CA GLN A 134 -5.81 6.48 11.84
C GLN A 134 -4.68 6.32 12.86
N LEU A 135 -3.54 6.98 12.69
CA LEU A 135 -2.41 6.90 13.64
C LEU A 135 -2.75 7.43 15.04
N LYS A 136 -3.81 8.23 15.18
CA LYS A 136 -4.26 8.77 16.47
C LYS A 136 -5.18 7.81 17.23
N MET A 137 -5.57 6.68 16.64
CA MET A 137 -6.53 5.75 17.25
C MET A 137 -6.05 5.19 18.58
N SER A 138 -4.77 4.88 18.71
CA SER A 138 -4.17 4.38 19.96
C SER A 138 -4.17 5.37 21.12
N LYS A 139 -4.48 6.66 20.88
CA LYS A 139 -4.58 7.71 21.92
C LYS A 139 -6.01 7.89 22.43
N ARG A 140 -6.98 7.20 21.84
CA ARG A 140 -8.40 7.34 22.19
C ARG A 140 -8.73 6.62 23.49
N LYS A 141 -9.73 7.15 24.21
CA LYS A 141 -10.27 6.48 25.41
C LYS A 141 -10.84 5.09 25.06
N GLU A 142 -11.49 4.97 23.91
CA GLU A 142 -12.12 3.73 23.43
C GLU A 142 -11.08 2.64 23.18
N PHE A 143 -9.86 3.01 22.77
CA PHE A 143 -8.75 2.08 22.62
C PHE A 143 -8.27 1.59 23.99
N HIS A 144 -8.04 2.50 24.94
CA HIS A 144 -7.56 2.15 26.28
C HIS A 144 -8.56 1.33 27.11
N GLN A 145 -9.85 1.35 26.76
CA GLN A 145 -10.87 0.45 27.32
C GLN A 145 -10.68 -1.01 26.88
N GLN A 146 -10.09 -1.24 25.70
CA GLN A 146 -9.83 -2.59 25.17
C GLN A 146 -8.41 -3.07 25.47
N LEU A 147 -7.43 -2.16 25.40
CA LEU A 147 -6.02 -2.47 25.66
C LEU A 147 -5.37 -1.37 26.50
N SER A 148 -5.08 -1.69 27.76
CA SER A 148 -4.35 -0.80 28.65
C SER A 148 -2.84 -0.91 28.38
N LEU A 149 -2.20 0.23 28.13
CA LEU A 149 -0.76 0.35 27.95
C LEU A 149 -0.20 1.20 29.08
N ASP A 150 0.93 0.80 29.66
CA ASP A 150 1.59 1.53 30.76
C ASP A 150 2.37 2.78 30.28
N LYS A 151 2.61 2.89 28.96
CA LYS A 151 3.22 4.04 28.27
C LYS A 151 2.51 4.31 26.93
N PRO A 152 2.55 5.54 26.40
CA PRO A 152 1.97 5.84 25.09
C PRO A 152 2.67 5.06 23.97
N ALA A 153 1.90 4.60 22.98
CA ALA A 153 2.47 4.00 21.78
C ALA A 153 2.98 5.07 20.80
N SER A 154 4.17 4.90 20.23
CA SER A 154 4.67 5.71 19.11
C SER A 154 3.89 5.37 17.84
N GLU A 155 3.82 6.32 16.89
CA GLU A 155 3.03 6.18 15.66
C GLU A 155 3.94 5.79 14.50
N HIS A 156 3.61 4.68 13.83
CA HIS A 156 4.39 4.12 12.72
C HIS A 156 3.48 3.84 11.53
N LEU A 157 3.86 4.34 10.36
CA LEU A 157 3.13 4.16 9.10
C LEU A 157 4.02 3.48 8.06
N LEU A 158 3.66 2.26 7.66
CA LEU A 158 4.23 1.61 6.49
C LEU A 158 3.26 1.80 5.32
N MET A 159 3.53 2.78 4.46
CA MET A 159 2.73 3.05 3.27
C MET A 159 3.53 2.71 2.02
N GLN A 160 3.44 1.47 1.53
CA GLN A 160 4.17 0.99 0.34
C GLN A 160 3.28 1.04 -0.90
N GLY A 161 3.87 0.86 -2.08
CA GLY A 161 3.10 0.95 -3.31
C GLY A 161 3.88 1.17 -4.57
N ARG A 162 3.23 1.83 -5.53
CA ARG A 162 3.88 2.34 -6.75
C ARG A 162 3.21 3.60 -7.25
N LEU A 163 4.02 4.54 -7.70
CA LEU A 163 3.62 5.77 -8.35
C LEU A 163 3.81 5.63 -9.87
N TYR A 164 2.82 6.09 -10.62
CA TYR A 164 2.73 5.94 -12.07
C TYR A 164 2.73 7.32 -12.75
N ILE A 165 3.54 7.48 -13.78
CA ILE A 165 3.58 8.70 -14.60
C ILE A 165 3.15 8.42 -16.04
N ASN A 166 2.70 9.44 -16.78
CA ASN A 166 2.34 9.26 -18.18
C ASN A 166 3.55 9.58 -19.08
N PRO A 167 4.18 8.57 -19.74
CA PRO A 167 5.34 8.82 -20.59
C PRO A 167 4.99 9.57 -21.90
N PHE A 168 3.70 9.61 -22.26
CA PHE A 168 3.20 10.25 -23.49
C PHE A 168 2.65 11.66 -23.26
N SER A 169 2.42 12.01 -21.99
CA SER A 169 1.98 13.34 -21.54
C SER A 169 2.80 13.75 -20.32
N PRO A 170 4.10 14.05 -20.48
CA PRO A 170 4.98 14.35 -19.36
C PRO A 170 4.51 15.61 -18.63
N GLU A 171 4.54 15.54 -17.31
CA GLU A 171 4.23 16.66 -16.42
C GLU A 171 5.27 16.76 -15.30
N THR A 172 5.26 17.88 -14.58
CA THR A 172 6.15 18.06 -13.43
C THR A 172 5.74 17.10 -12.32
N ILE A 173 6.65 16.21 -11.94
CA ILE A 173 6.44 15.24 -10.87
C ILE A 173 6.59 15.97 -9.53
N PRO A 174 5.56 15.98 -8.66
CA PRO A 174 5.68 16.54 -7.33
C PRO A 174 6.72 15.76 -6.52
N GLU A 175 7.65 16.46 -5.87
CA GLU A 175 8.65 15.84 -4.98
C GLU A 175 8.06 15.56 -3.58
N GLN A 176 6.95 16.21 -3.24
CA GLN A 176 6.35 16.18 -1.92
C GLN A 176 4.82 16.00 -1.98
N CYS A 177 4.26 15.47 -0.90
CA CYS A 177 2.82 15.47 -0.64
C CYS A 177 2.58 15.86 0.83
N LEU A 178 1.76 16.89 1.05
CA LEU A 178 1.51 17.48 2.38
C LEU A 178 2.79 17.84 3.16
N GLY A 179 3.83 18.29 2.46
CA GLY A 179 5.12 18.69 3.06
C GLY A 179 6.07 17.52 3.37
N TYR A 180 5.71 16.29 3.02
CA TYR A 180 6.57 15.11 3.15
C TYR A 180 7.15 14.70 1.80
N ASP A 181 8.45 14.45 1.77
CA ASP A 181 9.18 13.98 0.60
C ASP A 181 8.68 12.61 0.15
N LEU A 182 8.35 12.50 -1.14
CA LEU A 182 8.10 11.22 -1.79
C LEU A 182 9.43 10.49 -2.01
N GLU A 183 9.37 9.16 -2.00
CA GLU A 183 10.51 8.30 -2.32
C GLU A 183 10.61 8.12 -3.85
N PRO A 184 11.62 8.72 -4.53
CA PRO A 184 11.67 8.73 -5.99
C PRO A 184 11.76 7.33 -6.61
N SER A 185 12.35 6.36 -5.90
CA SER A 185 12.41 4.97 -6.37
C SER A 185 11.03 4.31 -6.49
N GLN A 186 9.98 4.88 -5.87
CA GLN A 186 8.62 4.39 -5.99
C GLN A 186 7.90 4.88 -7.25
N ILE A 187 8.48 5.82 -7.99
CA ILE A 187 8.00 6.25 -9.31
C ILE A 187 8.52 5.28 -10.38
N ALA A 188 7.89 4.11 -10.42
CA ALA A 188 8.36 2.96 -11.21
C ALA A 188 7.26 2.38 -12.13
N GLY A 189 6.15 3.10 -12.32
CA GLY A 189 5.04 2.69 -13.15
C GLY A 189 4.75 3.68 -14.27
N TYR A 190 4.13 3.19 -15.35
CA TYR A 190 3.56 4.05 -16.39
C TYR A 190 2.04 3.96 -16.40
N TRP A 191 1.40 5.07 -16.76
CA TRP A 191 -0.01 5.03 -17.10
C TRP A 191 -0.28 5.78 -18.39
N CYS A 192 -1.34 5.42 -19.10
CA CYS A 192 -1.80 6.18 -20.25
C CYS A 192 -3.31 6.07 -20.42
N TYR A 193 -3.85 6.96 -21.24
CA TYR A 193 -5.22 6.88 -21.70
C TYR A 193 -5.42 5.80 -22.76
N ILE A 194 -6.66 5.36 -22.98
CA ILE A 194 -6.98 4.35 -24.02
C ILE A 194 -6.62 4.89 -25.41
N HIS A 195 -6.85 6.17 -25.70
CA HIS A 195 -6.45 6.75 -26.99
C HIS A 195 -4.94 6.73 -27.25
N GLN A 196 -4.11 6.56 -26.20
CA GLN A 196 -2.65 6.48 -26.25
C GLN A 196 -2.16 5.03 -26.41
N TRP A 197 -3.05 4.03 -26.42
CA TRP A 197 -2.70 2.61 -26.48
C TRP A 197 -1.67 2.26 -27.58
N GLU A 198 -1.84 2.79 -28.79
CA GLU A 198 -0.96 2.50 -29.93
C GLU A 198 0.48 3.04 -29.75
N GLN A 199 0.73 3.86 -28.73
CA GLN A 199 2.06 4.37 -28.41
C GLN A 199 2.87 3.41 -27.52
N ILE A 200 2.22 2.37 -26.97
CA ILE A 200 2.88 1.33 -26.19
C ILE A 200 3.56 0.36 -27.16
N THR A 201 4.88 0.27 -27.10
CA THR A 201 5.68 -0.53 -28.04
C THR A 201 5.78 -2.01 -27.68
N GLU A 202 5.54 -2.35 -26.41
CA GLU A 202 5.61 -3.71 -25.90
C GLU A 202 4.22 -4.29 -25.66
N SER A 203 4.07 -5.60 -25.87
CA SER A 203 2.84 -6.30 -25.50
C SER A 203 2.61 -6.23 -23.98
N LEU A 204 1.37 -5.94 -23.62
CA LEU A 204 0.91 -5.90 -22.24
C LEU A 204 0.22 -7.19 -21.86
N TYR A 205 0.41 -7.62 -20.62
CA TYR A 205 -0.21 -8.81 -20.04
C TYR A 205 -1.01 -8.40 -18.82
N LEU A 206 -2.27 -8.84 -18.72
CA LEU A 206 -3.16 -8.49 -17.62
C LEU A 206 -2.51 -8.83 -16.27
N LEU A 207 -2.57 -7.92 -15.30
CA LEU A 207 -2.05 -8.14 -13.97
C LEU A 207 -3.20 -8.30 -12.95
N PRO A 208 -3.44 -9.52 -12.43
CA PRO A 208 -4.41 -9.76 -11.37
C PRO A 208 -4.13 -8.93 -10.12
N LYS A 209 -5.17 -8.56 -9.36
CA LYS A 209 -5.04 -7.72 -8.15
C LYS A 209 -4.05 -8.24 -7.12
N SER A 210 -3.96 -9.57 -6.94
CA SER A 210 -2.99 -10.21 -6.04
C SER A 210 -1.54 -9.96 -6.43
N LEU A 211 -1.28 -9.66 -7.70
CA LEU A 211 0.06 -9.47 -8.25
C LEU A 211 0.41 -8.00 -8.50
N TRP A 212 -0.45 -7.04 -8.13
CA TRP A 212 -0.19 -5.61 -8.38
C TRP A 212 1.11 -5.10 -7.75
N ALA A 213 1.49 -5.66 -6.60
CA ALA A 213 2.75 -5.33 -5.92
C ALA A 213 3.95 -5.96 -6.66
N ILE A 214 3.89 -7.28 -6.88
CA ILE A 214 5.04 -8.11 -7.24
C ILE A 214 5.21 -8.39 -8.74
N GLY A 215 4.21 -8.06 -9.55
CA GLY A 215 4.18 -8.45 -10.95
C GLY A 215 3.95 -9.95 -11.17
N GLN A 216 3.73 -10.34 -12.42
CA GLN A 216 3.60 -11.75 -12.81
C GLN A 216 4.87 -12.26 -13.46
N THR A 217 5.06 -13.58 -13.39
CA THR A 217 6.17 -14.29 -14.04
C THR A 217 5.70 -15.16 -15.19
N ASN A 218 4.38 -15.35 -15.31
CA ASN A 218 3.78 -16.11 -16.39
C ASN A 218 3.06 -15.16 -17.36
N TYR A 219 3.47 -15.20 -18.63
CA TYR A 219 3.00 -14.32 -19.69
C TYR A 219 2.30 -15.16 -20.75
N ASN A 220 1.05 -15.55 -20.47
CA ASN A 220 0.24 -16.41 -21.35
C ASN A 220 -0.14 -15.66 -22.64
N GLU A 221 -1.21 -14.88 -22.60
CA GLU A 221 -1.72 -14.12 -23.74
C GLU A 221 -1.66 -12.63 -23.45
N PRO A 222 -1.16 -11.81 -24.40
CA PRO A 222 -1.22 -10.37 -24.25
C PRO A 222 -2.67 -9.89 -24.31
N ILE A 223 -2.96 -8.81 -23.61
CA ILE A 223 -4.28 -8.18 -23.67
C ILE A 223 -4.43 -7.33 -24.93
N GLU A 224 -5.66 -7.26 -25.43
CA GLU A 224 -6.04 -6.28 -26.44
C GLU A 224 -6.36 -4.93 -25.81
N LYS A 225 -6.49 -3.90 -26.66
CA LYS A 225 -6.86 -2.55 -26.26
C LYS A 225 -8.16 -2.57 -25.44
N PRO A 226 -8.16 -2.07 -24.20
CA PRO A 226 -9.37 -2.04 -23.39
C PRO A 226 -10.38 -1.03 -23.94
N SER A 227 -11.66 -1.30 -23.72
CA SER A 227 -12.75 -0.49 -24.28
C SER A 227 -13.18 0.67 -23.38
N ASN A 228 -13.42 0.44 -22.08
CA ASN A 228 -13.93 1.50 -21.19
C ASN A 228 -13.63 1.32 -19.69
N LYS A 229 -12.86 0.32 -19.30
CA LYS A 229 -12.45 0.11 -17.91
C LYS A 229 -10.95 0.27 -17.79
N PHE A 230 -10.50 0.73 -16.63
CA PHE A 230 -9.06 0.72 -16.40
C PHE A 230 -8.55 -0.72 -16.34
N VAL A 231 -7.33 -0.91 -16.83
CA VAL A 231 -6.61 -2.19 -16.76
C VAL A 231 -5.25 -1.93 -16.10
N HIS A 232 -4.87 -2.83 -15.19
CA HIS A 232 -3.49 -2.91 -14.71
C HIS A 232 -2.82 -4.06 -15.44
N ALA A 233 -1.67 -3.80 -16.04
CA ALA A 233 -0.95 -4.75 -16.86
C ALA A 233 0.56 -4.62 -16.64
N GLN A 234 1.31 -5.54 -17.21
CA GLN A 234 2.76 -5.56 -17.16
C GLN A 234 3.33 -5.96 -18.51
N THR A 235 4.45 -5.36 -18.93
CA THR A 235 5.23 -5.86 -20.07
C THR A 235 6.08 -7.08 -19.64
N LYS A 236 6.56 -7.86 -20.61
CA LYS A 236 7.56 -8.93 -20.32
C LYS A 236 8.85 -8.40 -19.71
N GLY A 237 9.22 -7.16 -20.04
CA GLY A 237 10.36 -6.46 -19.43
C GLY A 237 10.14 -6.05 -17.97
N GLY A 238 8.95 -6.29 -17.41
CA GLY A 238 8.63 -6.01 -16.00
C GLY A 238 8.01 -4.63 -15.75
N GLN A 239 7.84 -3.79 -16.78
CA GLN A 239 7.25 -2.47 -16.64
C GLN A 239 5.75 -2.56 -16.34
N PHE A 240 5.32 -1.94 -15.25
CA PHE A 240 3.91 -1.88 -14.84
C PHE A 240 3.19 -0.75 -15.59
N TRP A 241 1.96 -1.04 -16.01
CA TRP A 241 1.12 -0.14 -16.80
C TRP A 241 -0.31 -0.07 -16.26
N PHE A 242 -0.80 1.15 -16.00
CA PHE A 242 -2.24 1.41 -15.96
C PHE A 242 -2.73 2.00 -17.27
N ILE A 243 -3.79 1.42 -17.83
CA ILE A 243 -4.48 1.97 -18.99
C ILE A 243 -5.84 2.41 -18.50
N VAL A 244 -6.14 3.70 -18.58
CA VAL A 244 -7.36 4.31 -18.02
C VAL A 244 -8.26 4.86 -19.12
N PRO A 245 -9.59 4.89 -18.93
CA PRO A 245 -10.51 5.51 -19.89
C PRO A 245 -10.15 6.97 -20.16
N ASP A 246 -10.45 7.45 -21.37
CA ASP A 246 -10.16 8.84 -21.77
C ASP A 246 -10.94 9.88 -20.93
N SER A 247 -11.98 9.44 -20.20
CA SER A 247 -12.75 10.25 -19.26
C SER A 247 -12.16 10.32 -17.86
N TRP A 248 -11.13 9.53 -17.53
CA TRP A 248 -10.44 9.57 -16.24
C TRP A 248 -9.63 10.89 -16.11
N PRO A 249 -9.54 11.51 -14.92
CA PRO A 249 -10.10 11.09 -13.62
C PRO A 249 -11.55 11.55 -13.37
N ASN A 250 -12.21 12.18 -14.35
CA ASN A 250 -13.54 12.78 -14.19
C ASN A 250 -14.70 11.78 -14.30
N ASN A 251 -14.42 10.50 -14.52
CA ASN A 251 -15.39 9.42 -14.59
C ASN A 251 -15.88 8.99 -13.20
N ILE A 252 -16.40 9.95 -12.41
CA ILE A 252 -17.01 9.66 -11.11
C ILE A 252 -18.47 9.24 -11.36
N GLY A 253 -18.70 7.93 -11.45
CA GLY A 253 -20.06 7.35 -11.38
C GLY A 253 -20.86 7.31 -12.68
N THR A 254 -20.39 6.53 -13.66
CA THR A 254 -21.30 5.84 -14.62
C THR A 254 -21.32 4.36 -14.32
#